data_AF-A0A9E9IAC0-F1
#
_entry.id   AF-A0A9E9IAC0-F1
#
_cell.length_a   1.000
_cell.length_b   1.000
_cell.length_c   1.000
_cell.angle_alpha   90.00
_cell.angle_beta   90.00
_cell.angle_gamma   90.00
#
_symmetry.space_group_name_H-M   'P 1'
#
loop_
_entity.id
_entity.type
_entity.pdbx_description
1 polymer ?
#
loop_
_entity_poly.entity_id
_entity_poly.type
_entity_poly.pdbx_seq_one_letter_code
_entity_poly.pdbx_strand_id
1 'polypeptide(L)'
;MTKHISEESAATLEKRAIEQAQAMILNGIKRGWPEFYVEPPAKEVTATQFASLSDRQIDNAVRALVLACNLSGGSTGNVQLYELLRTYLHNPLARVKINDVVSEAGKQAPAA
;
A
#
# COMPACT_ATOMS: atom_id res chain seq x y z
N MET A 1 -23.99 -18.68 -26.89
CA MET A 1 -23.13 -17.48 -27.11
C MET A 1 -23.13 -16.68 -25.81
N THR A 2 -22.61 -17.28 -24.73
CA THR A 2 -22.97 -16.90 -23.34
C THR A 2 -21.78 -17.09 -22.40
N LYS A 3 -20.64 -16.50 -22.74
CA LYS A 3 -19.46 -16.46 -21.84
C LYS A 3 -18.78 -15.09 -21.71
N HIS A 4 -19.16 -14.07 -22.48
CA HIS A 4 -18.43 -12.79 -22.49
C HIS A 4 -19.00 -11.68 -21.60
N ILE A 5 -20.12 -11.88 -20.89
CA ILE A 5 -20.76 -10.81 -20.06
C ILE A 5 -20.38 -10.94 -18.56
N SER A 6 -19.73 -12.04 -18.15
CA SER A 6 -19.51 -12.37 -16.74
C SER A 6 -18.25 -11.76 -16.11
N GLU A 7 -17.19 -11.52 -16.88
CA GLU A 7 -15.89 -11.09 -16.32
C GLU A 7 -15.77 -9.55 -16.26
N GLU A 8 -16.38 -8.85 -17.22
CA GLU A 8 -16.40 -7.38 -17.26
C GLU A 8 -17.22 -6.77 -16.11
N SER A 9 -18.23 -7.47 -15.62
CA SER A 9 -19.09 -7.03 -14.51
C SER A 9 -18.43 -7.18 -13.14
N ALA A 10 -17.68 -8.27 -12.91
CA ALA A 10 -16.95 -8.49 -11.66
C ALA A 10 -15.79 -7.51 -11.49
N ALA A 11 -14.97 -7.32 -12.53
CA ALA A 11 -13.88 -6.36 -12.52
C ALA A 11 -14.37 -4.91 -12.30
N THR A 12 -15.54 -4.57 -12.86
CA THR A 12 -16.14 -3.24 -12.66
C THR A 12 -16.66 -3.04 -11.23
N LEU A 13 -17.22 -4.08 -10.61
CA LEU A 13 -17.67 -4.05 -9.22
C LEU A 13 -16.49 -3.93 -8.25
N GLU A 14 -15.43 -4.71 -8.47
CA GLU A 14 -14.21 -4.66 -7.67
C GLU A 14 -13.54 -3.29 -7.76
N LYS A 15 -13.42 -2.73 -8.97
CA LYS A 15 -12.88 -1.38 -9.17
C LYS A 15 -13.68 -0.33 -8.40
N ARG A 16 -15.01 -0.36 -8.44
CA ARG A 16 -15.85 0.58 -7.67
C ARG A 16 -15.67 0.44 -6.16
N ALA A 17 -15.54 -0.79 -5.66
CA ALA A 17 -15.30 -1.02 -4.24
C ALA A 17 -13.96 -0.44 -3.78
N ILE A 18 -12.92 -0.60 -4.60
CA ILE A 18 -11.59 0.00 -4.36
C ILE A 18 -11.67 1.53 -4.37
N GLU A 19 -12.29 2.13 -5.38
CA GLU A 19 -12.47 3.59 -5.48
C GLU A 19 -13.21 4.14 -4.26
N GLN A 20 -14.24 3.44 -3.80
CA GLN A 20 -15.04 3.85 -2.65
C GLN A 20 -14.25 3.75 -1.33
N ALA A 21 -13.46 2.69 -1.15
CA ALA A 21 -12.58 2.53 0.00
C ALA A 21 -11.49 3.61 0.05
N GLN A 22 -10.87 3.91 -1.10
CA GLN A 22 -9.88 5.00 -1.23
C GLN A 22 -10.49 6.35 -0.85
N ALA A 23 -11.70 6.66 -1.34
CA ALA A 23 -12.40 7.90 -1.00
C ALA A 23 -12.74 8.01 0.50
N MET A 24 -13.10 6.90 1.15
CA MET A 24 -13.37 6.89 2.60
C MET A 24 -12.11 7.19 3.42
N ILE A 25 -10.99 6.57 3.07
CA ILE A 25 -9.70 6.79 3.75
C ILE A 25 -9.26 8.24 3.60
N LEU A 26 -9.29 8.78 2.37
CA LEU A 26 -8.90 10.16 2.09
C LEU A 26 -9.77 11.17 2.83
N ASN A 27 -11.08 10.92 2.91
CA ASN A 27 -11.98 11.75 3.71
C ASN A 27 -11.68 11.66 5.20
N GLY A 28 -11.31 10.47 5.69
CA GLY A 28 -10.85 10.28 7.07
C GLY A 28 -9.60 11.11 7.37
N ILE A 29 -8.59 11.05 6.51
CA ILE A 29 -7.35 11.82 6.65
C ILE A 29 -7.64 13.32 6.57
N LYS A 30 -8.43 13.77 5.59
CA LYS A 30 -8.80 15.18 5.41
C LYS A 30 -9.51 15.77 6.63
N ARG A 31 -10.33 14.96 7.31
CA ARG A 31 -11.09 15.39 8.50
C ARG A 31 -10.28 15.31 9.79
N GLY A 32 -9.53 14.23 9.98
CA GLY A 32 -8.78 13.98 11.21
C GLY A 32 -7.45 14.72 11.28
N TRP A 33 -6.80 14.90 10.13
CA TRP A 33 -5.45 15.43 10.02
C TRP A 33 -5.24 16.24 8.72
N PRO A 34 -5.87 17.43 8.61
CA PRO A 34 -5.82 18.25 7.40
C PRO A 34 -4.40 18.65 6.97
N GLU A 35 -3.47 18.81 7.90
CA GLU A 35 -2.05 19.12 7.64
C GLU A 35 -1.29 18.00 6.93
N PHE A 36 -1.79 16.76 7.02
CA PHE A 36 -1.23 15.60 6.32
C PHE A 36 -2.01 15.28 5.04
N TYR A 37 -3.11 15.96 4.74
CA TYR A 37 -3.85 15.69 3.51
C TYR A 37 -3.07 16.13 2.26
N VAL A 38 -2.93 15.22 1.30
CA VAL A 38 -2.42 15.50 -0.04
C VAL A 38 -3.40 14.90 -1.04
N GLU A 39 -3.74 15.65 -2.08
CA GLU A 39 -4.61 15.17 -3.14
C GLU A 39 -3.96 13.95 -3.84
N PRO A 40 -4.66 12.81 -3.91
CA PRO A 40 -4.11 11.60 -4.52
C PRO A 40 -3.85 11.81 -6.02
N PRO A 41 -2.83 11.15 -6.58
CA PRO A 41 -2.60 11.16 -8.02
C PRO A 41 -3.80 10.55 -8.76
N ALA A 42 -4.18 11.16 -9.90
CA ALA A 42 -5.34 10.76 -10.70
C ALA A 42 -5.23 9.38 -11.38
N LYS A 43 -4.08 8.71 -11.27
CA LYS A 43 -3.80 7.40 -11.86
C LYS A 43 -3.16 6.50 -10.83
N GLU A 44 -3.50 5.22 -10.90
CA GLU A 44 -2.87 4.16 -10.14
C GLU A 44 -1.36 4.14 -10.42
N VAL A 45 -0.58 4.14 -9.34
CA VAL A 45 0.88 4.24 -9.42
C VAL A 45 1.42 2.83 -9.57
N THR A 46 1.93 2.53 -10.76
CA THR A 46 2.60 1.25 -11.02
C THR A 46 4.00 1.21 -10.38
N ALA A 47 4.58 0.02 -10.23
CA ALA A 47 5.91 -0.18 -9.61
C ALA A 47 7.01 0.74 -10.21
N THR A 48 6.90 1.10 -11.49
CA THR A 48 7.82 1.98 -12.22
C THR A 48 7.59 3.47 -11.96
N GLN A 49 6.46 3.86 -11.39
CA GLN A 49 6.06 5.25 -11.16
C GLN A 49 6.28 5.72 -9.71
N PHE A 50 6.68 4.83 -8.79
CA PHE A 50 7.01 5.18 -7.41
C PHE A 50 8.07 6.29 -7.30
N ALA A 51 8.99 6.36 -8.26
CA ALA A 51 10.02 7.41 -8.30
C ALA A 51 9.46 8.83 -8.51
N SER A 52 8.22 8.96 -9.01
CA SER A 52 7.55 10.25 -9.20
C SER A 52 6.72 10.71 -7.99
N LEU A 53 6.62 9.89 -6.95
CA LEU A 53 5.90 10.26 -5.74
C LEU A 53 6.77 11.10 -4.82
N SER A 54 6.17 12.13 -4.25
CA SER A 54 6.80 12.89 -3.17
C SER A 54 6.84 12.07 -1.88
N ASP A 55 7.82 12.36 -1.02
CA ASP A 55 7.96 11.72 0.30
C ASP A 55 6.66 11.81 1.13
N ARG A 56 5.94 12.95 1.03
CA ARG A 56 4.64 13.13 1.69
C ARG A 56 3.56 12.18 1.17
N GLN A 57 3.52 11.93 -0.14
CA GLN A 57 2.56 10.99 -0.73
C GLN A 57 2.87 9.55 -0.28
N ILE A 58 4.15 9.20 -0.18
CA ILE A 58 4.58 7.89 0.32
C ILE A 58 4.20 7.74 1.80
N ASP A 59 4.54 8.72 2.64
CA ASP A 59 4.21 8.69 4.08
C ASP A 59 2.70 8.58 4.32
N ASN A 60 1.88 9.26 3.53
CA ASN A 60 0.41 9.17 3.61
C ASN A 60 -0.11 7.79 3.20
N ALA A 61 0.44 7.19 2.16
CA ALA A 61 0.05 5.84 1.73
C ALA A 61 0.39 4.80 2.80
N VAL A 62 1.57 4.92 3.44
CA VAL A 62 1.95 4.03 4.54
C VAL A 62 1.03 4.23 5.75
N ARG A 63 0.73 5.47 6.13
CA ARG A 63 -0.21 5.76 7.24
C ARG A 63 -1.60 5.22 6.96
N ALA A 64 -2.11 5.41 5.74
CA ALA A 64 -3.38 4.87 5.29
C ALA A 64 -3.44 3.35 5.41
N LEU A 65 -2.39 2.64 4.95
CA LEU A 65 -2.29 1.19 5.05
C LEU A 65 -2.27 0.72 6.52
N VAL A 66 -1.45 1.36 7.36
CA VAL A 66 -1.35 1.03 8.78
C VAL A 66 -2.70 1.20 9.49
N LEU A 67 -3.43 2.26 9.20
CA LEU A 67 -4.75 2.52 9.78
C LEU A 67 -5.81 1.55 9.23
N ALA A 68 -5.87 1.36 7.91
CA ALA A 68 -6.87 0.50 7.27
C ALA A 68 -6.75 -0.97 7.69
N CYS A 69 -5.52 -1.44 7.88
CA CYS A 69 -5.26 -2.80 8.34
C CYS A 69 -5.21 -2.94 9.87
N ASN A 70 -5.56 -1.87 10.61
CA ASN A 70 -5.48 -1.81 12.08
C ASN A 70 -4.10 -2.26 12.64
N LEU A 71 -3.04 -1.97 11.89
CA LEU A 71 -1.65 -2.26 12.24
C LEU A 71 -1.10 -1.24 13.26
N SER A 72 -1.91 -0.25 13.63
CA SER A 72 -1.64 0.73 14.68
C SER A 72 -1.64 0.14 16.09
N GLY A 73 -2.24 -1.04 16.28
CA GLY A 73 -2.37 -1.70 17.58
C GLY A 73 -1.21 -2.62 17.98
N GLY A 74 -0.23 -2.84 17.11
CA GLY A 74 0.85 -3.73 17.44
C GLY A 74 1.88 -3.77 16.34
N SER A 75 3.10 -3.47 16.73
CA SER A 75 4.22 -4.31 16.39
C SER A 75 3.69 -5.77 16.22
N THR A 76 3.50 -6.26 15.00
CA THR A 76 3.26 -7.69 14.76
C THR A 76 4.58 -8.40 15.09
N GLY A 77 4.85 -8.60 16.39
CA GLY A 77 6.22 -8.79 16.92
C GLY A 77 7.03 -7.48 16.97
N ASN A 78 8.31 -7.50 17.38
CA ASN A 78 9.25 -6.36 17.52
C ASN A 78 9.49 -5.48 16.25
N VAL A 79 8.60 -5.47 15.27
CA VAL A 79 8.77 -4.83 13.96
C VAL A 79 7.98 -3.53 13.89
N GLN A 80 8.68 -2.43 13.70
CA GLN A 80 8.12 -1.10 13.42
C GLN A 80 7.64 -1.04 11.95
N LEU A 81 6.43 -1.51 11.67
CA LEU A 81 5.91 -1.63 10.28
C LEU A 81 5.91 -0.31 9.50
N TYR A 82 5.59 0.81 10.16
CA TYR A 82 5.67 2.13 9.54
C TYR A 82 7.10 2.43 9.07
N GLU A 83 8.09 2.25 9.94
CA GLU A 83 9.50 2.51 9.63
C GLU A 83 10.03 1.54 8.56
N LEU A 84 9.62 0.27 8.61
CA LEU A 84 9.98 -0.73 7.62
C LEU A 84 9.46 -0.34 6.22
N LEU A 85 8.17 -0.06 6.09
CA LEU A 85 7.54 0.29 4.82
C LEU A 85 8.08 1.62 4.29
N ARG A 86 8.22 2.62 5.17
CA ARG A 86 8.81 3.91 4.81
C ARG A 86 10.24 3.73 4.29
N THR A 87 11.07 2.95 4.99
CA THR A 87 12.46 2.68 4.61
C THR A 87 12.54 1.94 3.28
N TYR A 88 11.71 0.91 3.10
CA TYR A 88 11.63 0.13 1.87
C TYR A 88 11.30 1.00 0.64
N LEU A 89 10.36 1.94 0.80
CA LEU A 89 9.91 2.79 -0.29
C LEU A 89 10.88 3.94 -0.58
N HIS A 90 11.53 4.54 0.42
CA HIS A 90 12.39 5.71 0.21
C HIS A 90 13.86 5.39 -0.10
N ASN A 91 14.38 4.24 0.35
CA ASN A 91 15.82 3.94 0.23
C ASN A 91 16.04 2.73 -0.69
N PRO A 92 16.51 2.95 -1.94
CA PRO A 92 16.78 1.86 -2.88
C PRO A 92 17.77 0.82 -2.37
N LEU A 93 18.80 1.22 -1.61
CA LEU A 93 19.78 0.29 -1.03
C LEU A 93 19.16 -0.54 0.10
N ALA A 94 18.34 0.08 0.94
CA ALA A 94 17.63 -0.65 1.99
C ALA A 94 16.62 -1.64 1.39
N ARG A 95 15.96 -1.25 0.29
CA ARG A 95 15.03 -2.11 -0.45
C ARG A 95 15.70 -3.38 -0.95
N VAL A 96 16.88 -3.25 -1.57
CA VAL A 96 17.67 -4.40 -2.03
C VAL A 96 17.99 -5.33 -0.86
N LYS A 97 18.54 -4.79 0.24
CA LYS A 97 18.87 -5.58 1.43
C LYS A 97 17.67 -6.29 2.04
N ILE A 98 16.52 -5.62 2.12
CA ILE A 98 15.28 -6.22 2.63
C ILE A 98 14.83 -7.35 1.72
N ASN A 99 14.87 -7.17 0.39
CA ASN A 99 14.49 -8.21 -0.57
C ASN A 99 15.43 -9.42 -0.52
N ASP A 100 16.73 -9.19 -0.30
CA ASP A 100 17.71 -10.26 -0.15
C ASP A 100 17.37 -11.12 1.08
N VAL A 101 17.15 -10.48 2.24
CA VAL A 101 16.76 -11.17 3.48
C VAL A 101 15.46 -11.96 3.30
N VAL A 102 14.45 -11.39 2.64
CA VAL A 102 13.18 -12.07 2.35
C VAL A 102 13.40 -13.29 1.43
N SER A 103 14.23 -13.16 0.40
CA SER A 103 14.55 -14.26 -0.52
C SER A 103 15.29 -15.39 0.19
N GLU A 104 16.26 -15.06 1.06
CA GLU A 104 16.99 -16.03 1.85
C GLU A 104 16.09 -16.77 2.85
N ALA A 105 15.24 -16.04 3.58
CA ALA A 105 14.29 -16.63 4.51
C ALA A 105 13.31 -17.58 3.79
N GLY A 106 12.82 -17.21 2.59
CA GLY A 106 11.94 -18.05 1.79
C GLY A 106 12.58 -19.35 1.30
N LYS A 107 13.91 -19.37 1.09
CA LYS A 107 14.66 -20.59 0.74
C LYS A 107 14.88 -21.52 1.92
N GLN A 108 14.91 -20.97 3.13
CA GLN A 108 15.11 -21.72 4.38
C GLN A 108 13.79 -22.23 4.97
N ALA A 109 12.66 -21.70 4.51
CA ALA A 109 11.35 -22.22 4.88
C ALA A 109 11.18 -23.64 4.32
N PRO A 110 10.79 -24.63 5.14
CA PRO A 110 10.46 -25.94 4.63
C PRO A 110 9.32 -25.81 3.60
N ALA A 111 9.39 -26.59 2.52
CA ALA A 111 8.30 -26.66 1.55
C ALA A 111 7.01 -27.04 2.31
N ALA A 112 6.02 -26.14 2.24
CA ALA A 112 4.69 -26.37 2.81
C ALA A 112 3.93 -27.42 2.01
#